data_AF-A0A4Y2CTK4-F1
#
_entry.id   AF-A0A4Y2CTK4-F1
#
_cell.length_a   1.000
_cell.length_b   1.000
_cell.length_c   1.000
_cell.angle_alpha   90.00
_cell.angle_beta   90.00
_cell.angle_gamma   90.00
#
_symmetry.space_group_name_H-M   'P 1'
#
loop_
_entity.id
_entity.type
_entity.pdbx_description
1 polymer ?
#
loop_
_entity_poly.entity_id
_entity_poly.type
_entity_poly.pdbx_seq_one_letter_code
_entity_poly.pdbx_strand_id
1 'polypeptide(L)'
;MQSSPSEKFLRSGKSTNKLVLRLRQNEYEDINILISNADSNSKIPQLNPFTLQFFIEDNVNRHTSIQNMKFTRQGKIILTTQDPVCAAQLLNLETVVNILVSTNVIWENITSRFLLYDIPTKVSLLEVAEELTRSNGIEIVEMRRFVKQNNTRETSPVLVTKLGTRLPGYMKIWFTNQKIQSFN
;
A
#
# COMPACT_ATOMS: atom_id res chain seq x y z
N MET A 1 33.08 -5.86 -3.42
CA MET A 1 32.31 -4.72 -3.93
C MET A 1 31.05 -4.60 -3.08
N GLN A 2 30.89 -3.53 -2.31
CA GLN A 2 29.64 -3.27 -1.58
C GLN A 2 28.59 -2.84 -2.60
N SER A 3 27.52 -3.62 -2.75
CA SER A 3 26.35 -3.19 -3.53
C SER A 3 25.73 -1.97 -2.87
N SER A 4 25.40 -0.97 -3.69
CA SER A 4 24.78 0.27 -3.22
C SER A 4 23.44 -0.03 -2.51
N PRO A 5 23.02 0.79 -1.53
CA PRO A 5 21.78 0.57 -0.78
C PRO A 5 20.52 0.47 -1.67
N SER A 6 20.53 1.11 -2.84
CA SER A 6 19.42 1.15 -3.80
C SER A 6 19.17 -0.17 -4.53
N GLU A 7 20.13 -1.11 -4.56
CA GLU A 7 19.92 -2.42 -5.21
C GLU A 7 19.11 -3.40 -4.36
N LYS A 8 19.03 -3.15 -3.05
CA LYS A 8 18.37 -4.07 -2.10
C LYS A 8 16.91 -3.73 -1.85
N PHE A 9 16.49 -2.51 -2.18
CA PHE A 9 15.17 -2.00 -1.88
C PHE A 9 14.63 -1.19 -3.05
N LEU A 10 13.40 -1.49 -3.45
CA LEU A 10 12.65 -0.71 -4.43
C LEU A 10 11.32 -0.31 -3.80
N ARG A 11 10.93 0.95 -3.95
CA ARG A 11 9.59 1.42 -3.62
C ARG A 11 8.99 2.11 -4.84
N SER A 12 7.69 1.93 -5.04
CA SER A 12 6.96 2.62 -6.09
C SER A 12 7.11 4.14 -5.91
N GLY A 13 7.44 4.86 -6.98
CA GLY A 13 7.46 6.32 -7.00
C GLY A 13 6.07 6.96 -7.04
N LYS A 14 5.00 6.17 -6.98
CA LYS A 14 3.61 6.64 -7.02
C LYS A 14 3.18 7.09 -5.62
N SER A 15 2.44 8.19 -5.54
CA SER A 15 1.81 8.60 -4.29
C SER A 15 0.78 7.56 -3.82
N THR A 16 0.46 7.57 -2.53
CA THR A 16 -0.57 6.71 -1.94
C THR A 16 -1.90 6.84 -2.70
N ASN A 17 -2.31 8.06 -3.06
CA ASN A 17 -3.53 8.31 -3.83
C ASN A 17 -3.51 7.64 -5.20
N LYS A 18 -2.39 7.75 -5.89
CA LYS A 18 -2.24 7.11 -7.21
C LYS A 18 -2.24 5.60 -7.12
N LEU A 19 -1.73 5.02 -6.03
CA LEU A 19 -1.80 3.58 -5.78
C LEU A 19 -3.23 3.14 -5.43
N VAL A 20 -3.92 3.85 -4.54
CA VAL A 20 -5.32 3.57 -4.19
C VAL A 20 -6.22 3.62 -5.42
N LEU A 21 -6.08 4.63 -6.30
CA LEU A 21 -6.85 4.71 -7.54
C LEU A 21 -6.56 3.60 -8.55
N ARG A 22 -5.45 2.84 -8.39
CA ARG A 22 -5.13 1.68 -9.22
C ARG A 22 -5.63 0.36 -8.66
N LEU A 23 -6.27 0.37 -7.48
CA LEU A 23 -6.91 -0.82 -6.94
C LEU A 23 -7.98 -1.31 -7.90
N ARG A 24 -7.87 -2.58 -8.30
CA ARG A 24 -8.87 -3.23 -9.13
C ARG A 24 -9.99 -3.78 -8.28
N GLN A 25 -11.21 -3.65 -8.77
CA GLN A 25 -12.37 -4.30 -8.15
C GLN A 25 -12.10 -5.80 -7.97
N ASN A 26 -12.54 -6.35 -6.84
CA ASN A 26 -12.31 -7.74 -6.41
C ASN A 26 -10.87 -8.09 -5.98
N GLU A 27 -9.93 -7.15 -5.93
CA GLU A 27 -8.58 -7.41 -5.40
C GLU A 27 -8.41 -6.94 -3.95
N TYR A 28 -9.47 -6.46 -3.30
CA TYR A 28 -9.47 -6.03 -1.90
C TYR A 28 -10.89 -6.17 -1.34
N GLU A 29 -11.03 -6.21 -0.03
CA GLU A 29 -12.34 -6.16 0.64
C GLU A 29 -12.69 -4.72 0.95
N ASP A 30 -11.89 -4.07 1.79
CA ASP A 30 -12.12 -2.68 2.20
C ASP A 30 -10.82 -1.86 2.13
N ILE A 31 -10.99 -0.56 1.89
CA ILE A 31 -9.93 0.45 1.99
C ILE A 31 -10.13 1.20 3.30
N ASN A 32 -9.22 0.99 4.24
CA ASN A 32 -9.22 1.68 5.52
C ASN A 32 -8.27 2.88 5.48
N ILE A 33 -8.84 4.07 5.58
CA ILE A 33 -8.10 5.34 5.68
C ILE A 33 -7.94 5.70 7.14
N LEU A 34 -6.71 6.00 7.53
CA LEU A 34 -6.32 6.47 8.84
C LEU A 34 -6.05 7.97 8.77
N ILE A 35 -6.80 8.75 9.53
CA ILE A 35 -6.59 10.18 9.72
C ILE A 35 -6.02 10.38 11.12
N SER A 36 -4.83 10.96 11.19
CA SER A 36 -4.12 11.28 12.42
C SER A 36 -3.93 12.79 12.52
N ASN A 37 -3.63 13.30 13.71
CA ASN A 37 -3.16 14.67 13.83
C ASN A 37 -1.87 14.84 12.99
N ALA A 38 -1.67 16.01 12.38
CA ALA A 38 -0.44 16.30 11.64
C ALA A 38 0.79 16.28 12.56
N ASP A 39 0.63 16.69 13.81
CA ASP A 39 1.62 16.46 14.87
C ASP A 39 1.47 15.04 15.41
N SER A 40 2.50 14.22 15.20
CA SER A 40 2.54 12.81 15.62
C SER A 40 2.41 12.60 17.13
N ASN A 41 2.72 13.62 17.94
CA ASN A 41 2.59 13.58 19.39
C ASN A 41 1.21 14.01 19.89
N SER A 42 0.38 14.57 19.00
CA SER A 42 -0.94 15.08 19.31
C SER A 42 -2.04 14.10 18.91
N LYS A 43 -3.18 14.22 19.58
CA LYS A 43 -4.39 13.46 19.28
C LYS A 43 -5.39 14.36 18.56
N ILE A 44 -6.23 13.77 17.70
CA ILE A 44 -7.45 14.45 17.28
C ILE A 44 -8.38 14.44 18.50
N PRO A 45 -8.83 15.61 18.98
CA PRO A 45 -9.81 15.68 20.07
C PRO A 45 -11.09 14.96 19.66
N GLN A 46 -11.88 14.50 20.63
CA GLN A 46 -13.19 13.97 20.28
C GLN A 46 -14.07 15.08 19.71
N LEU A 47 -14.30 15.00 18.40
CA LEU A 47 -15.17 15.92 17.67
C LEU A 47 -16.61 15.47 17.82
N ASN A 48 -17.54 16.44 17.76
CA ASN A 48 -18.95 16.12 17.63
C ASN A 48 -19.19 15.30 16.34
N PRO A 49 -19.84 14.12 16.42
CA PRO A 49 -20.04 13.27 15.26
C PRO A 49 -20.78 13.94 14.09
N PHE A 50 -21.76 14.80 14.36
CA PHE A 50 -22.52 15.52 13.33
C PHE A 50 -21.67 16.58 12.63
N THR A 51 -20.83 17.30 13.38
CA THR A 51 -19.90 18.27 12.79
C THR A 51 -18.89 17.59 11.89
N LEU A 52 -18.36 16.45 12.34
CA LEU A 52 -17.43 15.66 11.53
C LEU A 52 -18.12 15.09 10.28
N GLN A 53 -19.33 14.58 10.42
CA GLN A 53 -20.12 14.10 9.30
C GLN A 53 -20.33 15.21 8.25
N PHE A 54 -20.85 16.37 8.66
CA PHE A 54 -21.09 17.50 7.76
C PHE A 54 -19.80 17.95 7.05
N PHE A 55 -18.68 18.02 7.78
CA PHE A 55 -17.38 18.34 7.20
C PHE A 55 -16.98 17.35 6.09
N ILE A 56 -17.16 16.04 6.32
CA ILE A 56 -16.84 15.00 5.34
C ILE A 56 -17.78 15.09 4.14
N GLU A 57 -19.07 15.31 4.34
CA GLU A 57 -20.05 15.47 3.26
C GLU A 57 -19.70 16.65 2.34
N ASP A 58 -19.25 17.77 2.91
CA ASP A 58 -18.85 18.97 2.18
C ASP A 58 -17.53 18.80 1.40
N ASN A 59 -16.60 17.98 1.91
CA ASN A 59 -15.27 17.83 1.33
C ASN A 59 -15.08 16.55 0.48
N VAL A 60 -16.03 15.60 0.55
CA VAL A 60 -15.92 14.30 -0.13
C VAL A 60 -17.18 14.02 -0.94
N ASN A 61 -17.08 14.18 -2.26
CA ASN A 61 -18.22 13.98 -3.17
C ASN A 61 -18.87 12.60 -3.07
N ARG A 62 -18.09 11.54 -2.81
CA ARG A 62 -18.58 10.15 -2.68
C ARG A 62 -18.70 9.71 -1.21
N HIS A 63 -19.02 10.64 -0.30
CA HIS A 63 -19.16 10.37 1.13
C HIS A 63 -20.17 9.24 1.44
N THR A 64 -21.21 9.06 0.62
CA THR A 64 -22.18 7.95 0.77
C THR A 64 -21.58 6.56 0.62
N SER A 65 -20.36 6.45 0.06
CA SER A 65 -19.63 5.19 -0.04
C SER A 65 -18.85 4.83 1.23
N ILE A 66 -18.81 5.73 2.22
CA ILE A 66 -18.20 5.45 3.53
C ILE A 66 -19.14 4.53 4.30
N GLN A 67 -18.62 3.37 4.70
CA GLN A 67 -19.38 2.33 5.38
C GLN A 67 -19.26 2.42 6.90
N ASN A 68 -18.12 2.91 7.39
CA ASN A 68 -17.84 3.00 8.81
C ASN A 68 -16.89 4.16 9.11
N MET A 69 -17.10 4.77 10.28
CA MET A 69 -16.23 5.79 10.85
C MET A 69 -16.05 5.48 12.34
N LYS A 70 -14.80 5.41 12.81
CA LYS A 70 -14.50 5.15 14.22
C LYS A 70 -13.31 5.95 14.73
N PHE A 71 -13.40 6.38 15.99
CA PHE A 71 -12.26 6.91 16.72
C PHE A 71 -11.48 5.79 17.38
N THR A 72 -10.17 5.77 17.18
CA THR A 72 -9.27 4.85 17.87
C THR A 72 -8.92 5.36 19.26
N ARG A 73 -8.51 4.47 20.15
CA ARG A 73 -7.99 4.83 21.49
C ARG A 73 -6.75 5.74 21.42
N GLN A 74 -6.07 5.76 20.29
CA GLN A 74 -4.91 6.63 20.02
C GLN A 74 -5.32 8.05 19.56
N GLY A 75 -6.60 8.37 19.46
CA GLY A 75 -7.06 9.68 19.00
C GLY A 75 -6.89 9.89 17.49
N LYS A 76 -7.05 8.81 16.72
CA LYS A 76 -7.06 8.82 15.24
C LYS A 76 -8.45 8.43 14.74
N ILE A 77 -8.83 8.89 13.57
CA ILE A 77 -10.08 8.51 12.90
C ILE A 77 -9.76 7.43 11.87
N ILE A 78 -10.54 6.35 11.86
CA ILE A 78 -10.51 5.35 10.78
C ILE A 78 -11.82 5.45 10.01
N LEU A 79 -11.69 5.56 8.69
CA LEU A 79 -12.79 5.53 7.74
C LEU A 79 -12.65 4.30 6.84
N THR A 80 -13.75 3.59 6.63
CA THR A 80 -13.81 2.40 5.79
C THR A 80 -14.65 2.68 4.55
N THR A 81 -14.11 2.39 3.38
CA THR A 81 -14.84 2.49 2.10
C THR A 81 -14.36 1.41 1.14
N GLN A 82 -15.24 0.96 0.25
CA GLN A 82 -14.86 0.07 -0.86
C GLN A 82 -14.61 0.82 -2.16
N ASP A 83 -14.88 2.13 -2.18
CA ASP A 83 -14.70 2.99 -3.35
C ASP A 83 -13.31 3.65 -3.34
N PRO A 84 -12.43 3.33 -4.32
CA PRO A 84 -11.09 3.93 -4.39
C PRO A 84 -11.11 5.43 -4.60
N VAL A 85 -12.15 5.98 -5.25
CA VAL A 85 -12.27 7.43 -5.47
C VAL A 85 -12.58 8.14 -4.16
N CYS A 86 -13.56 7.65 -3.40
CA CYS A 86 -13.82 8.10 -2.03
C CYS A 86 -12.56 8.04 -1.15
N ALA A 87 -11.85 6.90 -1.16
CA ALA A 87 -10.61 6.73 -0.41
C ALA A 87 -9.52 7.75 -0.80
N ALA A 88 -9.34 8.00 -2.10
CA ALA A 88 -8.37 8.99 -2.58
C ALA A 88 -8.75 10.43 -2.19
N GLN A 89 -10.05 10.77 -2.16
CA GLN A 89 -10.52 12.06 -1.66
C GLN A 89 -10.24 12.22 -0.17
N LEU A 90 -10.52 11.18 0.62
CA LEU A 90 -10.21 11.17 2.06
C LEU A 90 -8.72 11.33 2.34
N LEU A 91 -7.86 10.72 1.52
CA LEU A 91 -6.42 10.87 1.63
C LEU A 91 -5.90 12.25 1.23
N ASN A 92 -6.67 13.06 0.50
CA ASN A 92 -6.32 14.45 0.19
C ASN A 92 -6.69 15.44 1.30
N LEU A 93 -7.35 15.01 2.38
CA LEU A 93 -7.71 15.89 3.48
C LEU A 93 -6.44 16.39 4.19
N GLU A 94 -6.22 17.70 4.15
CA GLU A 94 -5.15 18.38 4.91
C GLU A 94 -5.65 18.86 6.28
N THR A 95 -6.97 19.06 6.39
CA THR A 95 -7.63 19.44 7.64
C THR A 95 -8.87 18.60 7.91
N VAL A 96 -9.25 18.51 9.18
CA VAL A 96 -10.55 18.01 9.62
C VAL A 96 -11.07 18.97 10.71
N VAL A 97 -12.16 19.67 10.44
CA VAL A 97 -12.78 20.62 11.40
C VAL A 97 -11.73 21.60 11.97
N ASN A 98 -10.98 22.27 11.10
CA ASN A 98 -9.91 23.22 11.43
C ASN A 98 -8.67 22.63 12.13
N ILE A 99 -8.54 21.31 12.19
CA ILE A 99 -7.36 20.63 12.74
C ILE A 99 -6.52 20.14 11.58
N LEU A 100 -5.22 20.49 11.56
CA LEU A 100 -4.28 19.93 10.58
C LEU A 100 -4.13 18.42 10.81
N VAL A 101 -4.28 17.65 9.74
CA VAL A 101 -4.23 16.19 9.80
C VAL A 101 -3.18 15.61 8.84
N SER A 102 -2.77 14.40 9.14
CA SER A 102 -2.06 13.52 8.22
C SER A 102 -2.93 12.32 7.90
N THR A 103 -2.95 11.92 6.63
CA THR A 103 -3.76 10.81 6.14
C THR A 103 -2.87 9.69 5.65
N ASN A 104 -3.30 8.46 5.84
CA ASN A 104 -2.62 7.29 5.30
C ASN A 104 -3.62 6.17 5.09
N VAL A 105 -3.22 5.12 4.40
CA VAL A 105 -3.99 3.89 4.24
C VAL A 105 -3.41 2.79 5.13
N ILE A 106 -4.28 1.90 5.62
CA ILE A 106 -3.85 0.65 6.25
C ILE A 106 -3.47 -0.31 5.11
N TRP A 107 -2.18 -0.35 4.80
CA TRP A 107 -1.65 -1.07 3.63
C TRP A 107 -1.95 -2.55 3.64
N GLU A 108 -2.02 -3.16 4.83
CA GLU A 108 -2.33 -4.58 5.03
C GLU A 108 -3.69 -4.97 4.45
N ASN A 109 -4.65 -4.03 4.35
CA ASN A 109 -5.98 -4.31 3.78
C ASN A 109 -6.02 -4.26 2.25
N ILE A 110 -5.01 -3.67 1.62
CA ILE A 110 -5.00 -3.42 0.17
C ILE A 110 -3.70 -3.88 -0.51
N THR A 111 -2.86 -4.64 0.19
CA THR A 111 -1.62 -5.20 -0.37
C THR A 111 -1.46 -6.67 0.00
N SER A 112 -0.58 -7.34 -0.72
CA SER A 112 -0.14 -8.68 -0.38
C SER A 112 1.33 -8.85 -0.66
N ARG A 113 1.95 -9.72 0.13
CA ARG A 113 3.37 -9.99 0.07
C ARG A 113 3.63 -11.43 -0.32
N PHE A 114 4.62 -11.63 -1.18
CA PHE A 114 5.06 -12.96 -1.58
C PHE A 114 6.57 -12.98 -1.84
N LEU A 115 7.16 -14.17 -1.72
CA LEU A 115 8.57 -14.40 -2.04
C LEU A 115 8.71 -14.94 -3.45
N LEU A 116 9.65 -14.35 -4.19
CA LEU A 116 10.26 -14.92 -5.37
C LEU A 116 11.64 -15.45 -5.02
N TYR A 117 11.92 -16.69 -5.43
CA TYR A 117 13.20 -17.33 -5.21
C TYR A 117 14.06 -17.25 -6.47
N ASP A 118 15.35 -17.53 -6.30
CA ASP A 118 16.30 -17.69 -7.40
C ASP A 118 16.42 -16.50 -8.36
N ILE A 119 16.13 -15.28 -7.89
CA ILE A 119 16.33 -14.06 -8.67
C ILE A 119 17.83 -13.75 -8.74
N PRO A 120 18.45 -13.65 -9.93
CA PRO A 120 19.85 -13.29 -10.07
C PRO A 120 20.16 -11.98 -9.35
N THR A 121 21.28 -11.94 -8.64
CA THR A 121 21.75 -10.76 -7.91
C THR A 121 22.21 -9.64 -8.83
N LYS A 122 22.58 -9.99 -10.08
CA LYS A 122 22.99 -9.06 -11.14
C LYS A 122 21.80 -8.31 -11.78
N VAL A 123 20.57 -8.83 -11.66
CA VAL A 123 19.36 -8.19 -12.19
C VAL A 123 18.84 -7.18 -11.17
N SER A 124 18.55 -5.95 -11.59
CA SER A 124 18.04 -4.92 -10.71
C SER A 124 16.61 -5.21 -10.23
N LEU A 125 16.23 -4.71 -9.06
CA LEU A 125 14.83 -4.84 -8.61
C LEU A 125 13.86 -4.08 -9.52
N LEU A 126 14.31 -3.02 -10.20
CA LEU A 126 13.48 -2.29 -11.16
C LEU A 126 13.11 -3.17 -12.36
N GLU A 127 14.09 -3.87 -12.96
CA GLU A 127 13.84 -4.79 -14.07
C GLU A 127 12.89 -5.92 -13.65
N VAL A 128 13.04 -6.46 -12.44
CA VAL A 128 12.13 -7.48 -11.91
C VAL A 128 10.72 -6.90 -11.73
N ALA A 129 10.59 -5.68 -11.21
CA ALA A 129 9.29 -5.03 -11.04
C ALA A 129 8.57 -4.78 -12.37
N GLU A 130 9.30 -4.30 -13.38
CA GLU A 130 8.78 -4.06 -14.72
C GLU A 130 8.34 -5.36 -15.39
N GLU A 131 9.13 -6.42 -15.27
CA GLU A 131 8.80 -7.75 -15.77
C GLU A 131 7.53 -8.29 -15.12
N LEU A 132 7.45 -8.27 -13.79
CA LEU A 132 6.26 -8.75 -13.08
C LEU A 132 5.01 -7.95 -13.45
N THR A 133 5.14 -6.63 -13.54
CA THR A 133 4.05 -5.73 -13.93
C THR A 133 3.57 -6.04 -15.34
N ARG A 134 4.48 -6.20 -16.30
CA ARG A 134 4.16 -6.46 -17.71
C ARG A 134 3.57 -7.85 -17.92
N SER A 135 4.15 -8.88 -17.29
CA SER A 135 3.81 -10.28 -17.52
C SER A 135 2.59 -10.76 -16.72
N ASN A 136 2.30 -10.13 -15.58
CA ASN A 136 1.19 -10.54 -14.69
C ASN A 136 0.13 -9.45 -14.49
N GLY A 137 0.37 -8.24 -15.01
CA GLY A 137 -0.55 -7.13 -14.84
C GLY A 137 -0.71 -6.69 -13.38
N ILE A 138 0.27 -6.94 -12.51
CA ILE A 138 0.23 -6.56 -11.09
C ILE A 138 0.88 -5.19 -10.87
N GLU A 139 0.42 -4.46 -9.86
CA GLU A 139 1.02 -3.19 -9.46
C GLU A 139 1.97 -3.41 -8.27
N ILE A 140 3.26 -3.11 -8.45
CA ILE A 140 4.28 -3.26 -7.41
C ILE A 140 4.31 -2.03 -6.49
N VAL A 141 4.22 -2.26 -5.19
CA VAL A 141 4.28 -1.21 -4.14
C VAL A 141 5.70 -1.11 -3.57
N GLU A 142 6.30 -2.25 -3.23
CA GLU A 142 7.64 -2.36 -2.64
C GLU A 142 8.27 -3.70 -3.05
N MET A 143 9.59 -3.73 -3.18
CA MET A 143 10.37 -4.96 -3.24
C MET A 143 11.59 -4.87 -2.35
N ARG A 144 11.96 -5.99 -1.75
CA ARG A 144 13.15 -6.10 -0.90
C ARG A 144 13.92 -7.37 -1.22
N ARG A 145 15.19 -7.22 -1.57
CA ARG A 145 16.09 -8.33 -1.85
C ARG A 145 16.78 -8.78 -0.56
N PHE A 146 16.71 -10.07 -0.26
CA PHE A 146 17.43 -10.65 0.88
C PHE A 146 18.80 -11.17 0.44
N VAL A 147 19.84 -10.41 0.75
CA VAL A 147 21.23 -10.82 0.50
C VAL A 147 21.85 -11.28 1.82
N LYS A 148 22.25 -12.55 1.90
CA LYS A 148 23.06 -13.06 3.03
C LYS A 148 24.51 -12.57 2.86
N GLN A 149 25.11 -12.09 3.94
CA GLN A 149 26.55 -11.81 3.96
C GLN A 149 27.32 -13.11 3.70
N ASN A 150 28.38 -13.04 2.89
CA ASN A 150 29.24 -14.16 2.48
C ASN A 150 28.56 -15.26 1.65
N ASN A 151 27.40 -14.97 1.05
CA ASN A 151 26.75 -15.90 0.14
C ASN A 151 27.40 -15.82 -1.25
N THR A 152 28.01 -16.92 -1.70
CA THR A 152 28.57 -17.06 -3.06
C THR A 152 27.51 -17.32 -4.12
N ARG A 153 26.24 -17.52 -3.71
CA ARG A 153 25.14 -17.74 -4.66
C ARG A 153 24.90 -16.49 -5.50
N GLU A 154 24.83 -16.70 -6.81
CA GLU A 154 24.48 -15.67 -7.79
C GLU A 154 22.98 -15.33 -7.80
N THR A 155 22.19 -15.93 -6.90
CA THR A 155 20.75 -15.69 -6.76
C THR A 155 20.37 -15.35 -5.32
N SER A 156 19.27 -14.64 -5.17
CA SER A 156 18.74 -14.21 -3.87
C SER A 156 17.21 -14.16 -3.88
N PRO A 157 16.56 -14.52 -2.76
CA PRO A 157 15.13 -14.31 -2.61
C PRO A 157 14.76 -12.82 -2.60
N VAL A 158 13.59 -12.49 -3.14
CA VAL A 158 13.02 -11.14 -3.18
C VAL A 158 11.62 -11.18 -2.60
N LEU A 159 11.38 -10.39 -1.55
CA LEU A 159 10.04 -10.07 -1.06
C LEU A 159 9.42 -9.04 -1.99
N VAL A 160 8.23 -9.35 -2.49
CA VAL A 160 7.45 -8.47 -3.34
C VAL A 160 6.17 -8.10 -2.61
N THR A 161 5.92 -6.81 -2.44
CA THR A 161 4.65 -6.26 -1.99
C THR A 161 3.90 -5.74 -3.21
N LYS A 162 2.79 -6.38 -3.55
CA LYS A 162 1.90 -5.92 -4.62
C LYS A 162 0.66 -5.25 -4.05
N LEU A 163 0.04 -4.42 -4.87
CA LEU A 163 -1.31 -3.92 -4.64
C LEU A 163 -2.34 -5.06 -4.79
N GLY A 164 -3.38 -5.01 -3.97
CA GLY A 164 -4.42 -6.03 -3.85
C GLY A 164 -4.04 -7.20 -2.95
N THR A 165 -5.03 -7.77 -2.26
CA THR A 165 -4.94 -8.86 -1.28
C THR A 165 -4.98 -10.26 -1.90
N ARG A 166 -5.42 -10.39 -3.15
CA ARG A 166 -5.47 -11.69 -3.85
C ARG A 166 -4.13 -12.01 -4.50
N LEU A 167 -3.50 -13.11 -4.10
CA LEU A 167 -2.27 -13.61 -4.72
C LEU A 167 -2.59 -14.74 -5.71
N PRO A 168 -2.07 -14.69 -6.95
CA PRO A 168 -2.13 -15.85 -7.83
C PRO A 168 -1.22 -16.95 -7.29
N GLY A 169 -1.54 -18.22 -7.52
CA GLY A 169 -0.68 -19.34 -7.08
C GLY A 169 0.69 -19.39 -7.78
N TYR A 170 0.78 -18.75 -8.94
CA TYR A 170 1.98 -18.68 -9.78
C TYR A 170 2.14 -17.28 -10.36
N MET A 171 3.39 -16.87 -10.59
CA MET A 171 3.74 -15.65 -11.32
C MET A 171 4.58 -16.01 -12.54
N LYS A 172 4.27 -15.40 -13.67
CA LYS A 172 5.13 -15.45 -14.84
C LYS A 172 6.31 -14.52 -14.63
N ILE A 173 7.52 -15.04 -14.79
CA ILE A 173 8.74 -14.26 -14.75
C ILE A 173 9.68 -14.76 -15.84
N TRP A 174 10.13 -13.84 -16.70
CA TRP A 174 10.80 -14.17 -17.96
C TRP A 174 9.92 -15.09 -18.82
N PHE A 175 10.26 -16.37 -18.87
CA PHE A 175 9.59 -17.37 -19.70
C PHE A 175 8.92 -18.49 -18.90
N THR A 176 9.01 -18.49 -17.56
CA THR A 176 8.50 -19.57 -16.71
C THR A 176 7.44 -19.09 -15.72
N ASN A 177 6.51 -19.99 -15.39
CA ASN A 177 5.59 -19.79 -14.26
C ASN A 177 6.27 -20.29 -12.99
N GLN A 178 6.60 -19.37 -12.09
CA GLN A 178 7.16 -19.70 -10.79
C GLN A 178 6.05 -19.77 -9.75
N LYS A 179 6.08 -20.83 -8.95
CA LYS A 179 5.22 -20.92 -7.77
C LYS A 179 5.65 -19.85 -6.78
N ILE A 180 4.71 -19.06 -6.29
CA ILE A 180 5.00 -18.05 -5.27
C ILE A 180 4.63 -18.57 -3.89
N GLN A 181 5.34 -18.08 -2.88
CA GLN A 181 5.02 -18.35 -1.49
C GLN A 181 4.49 -17.06 -0.86
N SER A 182 3.27 -17.12 -0.31
CA SER A 182 2.72 -16.01 0.48
C SER A 182 3.62 -15.70 1.68
N PHE A 183 3.76 -14.41 1.98
CA PHE A 183 4.56 -13.92 3.09
C PHE A 183 3.65 -13.16 4.05
N ASN A 184 3.27 -13.81 5.15
CA ASN A 184 2.41 -13.23 6.18
C ASN A 184 3.22 -12.35 7.13
#